data_AF-A0A9X7DLI2-F1
#
_entry.id   AF-A0A9X7DLI2-F1
#
_cell.length_a   1.000
_cell.length_b   1.000
_cell.length_c   1.000
_cell.angle_alpha   90.00
_cell.angle_beta   90.00
_cell.angle_gamma   90.00
#
_symmetry.space_group_name_H-M   'P 1'
#
loop_
_entity.id
_entity.type
_entity.pdbx_description
1 polymer ?
#
loop_
_entity_poly.entity_id
_entity_poly.type
_entity_poly.pdbx_seq_one_letter_code
_entity_poly.pdbx_strand_id
1 'polypeptide(L)'
;MKNNIIKLSLIAISSFILLSGSIEVKAKKNESTAIESQNNTVSKFKKNVIVSKTDPILDELNKLTLKEKIGQMIIAGFDGTTSSNADTLLKNYKLGGVILFGTNIKSPSQLVNLTNGIKTYNKNNKVPLFISVDQEGGRVNRMPSVVLNTPSARTIGNKNNMQYSYNIGNMISKELSSFGFNTDFSPVLDIQSNPKNTVIGDRSFGTNSSIVSNMGIGMMDGIHKGNTIPVIKHFPGHGDTSVDSHLELPIVNKDLSSLKKFELVPFNNAIKNHADMVMVAHILVKKVDSKYPASMSKSVITDLLRKQYGYNGVVITDDMSMGAIAKHYNLSNAAVTSINAGSNIILIGHGNGNVKTIYNSIYTAVENHKISEDTINKSVYKILSLKQKYKLNNNKVQTVNVTNLNKQIKKAVTYNNETSNKQYLLLKNISTKANEGKIINAEFNVMNSNNDQVREKWGKEDSSVYVAAAKGTYNTYTKRNVVVGYQKGHLIFELRSFDPQLKSLSINNIKNYFGSPSSEVTTSNKEKILTYSIGSKKLKFVFPLKKQIVLDHYSIYNPNNVINNMSN
;
A
#
# COMPACT_ATOMS: atom_id res chain seq x y z
N MET A 1 -0.51 -29.16 64.72
CA MET A 1 0.33 -28.17 64.00
C MET A 1 0.23 -28.44 62.50
N LYS A 2 0.01 -27.41 61.67
CA LYS A 2 0.06 -27.50 60.19
C LYS A 2 0.60 -26.17 59.65
N ASN A 3 1.64 -26.23 58.82
CA ASN A 3 2.13 -25.08 58.04
C ASN A 3 1.82 -25.31 56.56
N ASN A 4 1.18 -24.34 55.92
CA ASN A 4 1.07 -24.23 54.46
C ASN A 4 1.37 -22.78 54.07
N ILE A 5 2.37 -22.56 53.22
CA ILE A 5 2.81 -21.22 52.81
C ILE A 5 2.22 -20.90 51.43
N ILE A 6 1.34 -19.90 51.38
CA ILE A 6 0.84 -19.31 50.13
C ILE A 6 1.52 -17.95 49.95
N LYS A 7 2.23 -17.75 48.83
CA LYS A 7 2.83 -16.46 48.46
C LYS A 7 1.84 -15.62 47.66
N LEU A 8 1.32 -14.55 48.24
CA LEU A 8 0.69 -13.46 47.47
C LEU A 8 1.76 -12.49 46.96
N SER A 9 1.56 -11.99 45.73
CA SER A 9 2.41 -10.96 45.13
C SER A 9 1.75 -9.59 45.30
N LEU A 10 2.36 -8.68 46.08
CA LEU A 10 1.85 -7.31 46.20
C LEU A 10 2.09 -6.52 44.90
N ILE A 11 1.03 -5.87 44.41
CA ILE A 11 1.15 -4.79 43.42
C ILE A 11 1.24 -3.48 44.21
N ALA A 12 2.35 -2.75 44.05
CA ALA A 12 2.58 -1.50 44.77
C ALA A 12 1.71 -0.36 44.20
N ILE A 13 0.86 0.22 45.03
CA ILE A 13 0.11 1.44 44.75
C ILE A 13 0.97 2.63 45.20
N SER A 14 1.34 3.51 44.26
CA SER A 14 2.11 4.73 44.56
C SER A 14 1.17 5.92 44.77
N SER A 15 0.94 6.27 46.04
CA SER A 15 0.34 7.55 46.42
C SER A 15 1.23 8.74 46.05
N PHE A 16 0.63 9.90 45.78
CA PHE A 16 1.34 11.17 45.56
C PHE A 16 0.82 12.23 46.53
N ILE A 17 1.74 13.07 47.02
CA ILE A 17 1.50 14.05 48.09
C ILE A 17 1.17 15.42 47.48
N LEU A 18 0.26 16.15 48.13
CA LEU A 18 -0.12 17.53 47.79
C LEU A 18 0.95 18.53 48.27
N LEU A 19 1.25 19.53 47.44
CA LEU A 19 1.60 20.86 47.92
C LEU A 19 0.65 21.88 47.28
N SER A 20 0.14 22.79 48.10
CA SER A 20 -0.74 23.88 47.69
C SER A 20 0.06 25.15 47.37
N GLY A 21 -0.34 25.84 46.30
CA GLY A 21 0.16 27.17 45.95
C GLY A 21 -1.00 28.02 45.42
N SER A 22 -1.54 28.90 46.26
CA SER A 22 -2.70 29.72 45.94
C SER A 22 -2.29 30.99 45.20
N ILE A 23 -2.88 31.25 44.02
CA ILE A 23 -2.90 32.57 43.39
C ILE A 23 -4.32 32.84 42.91
N GLU A 24 -4.92 33.93 43.38
CA GLU A 24 -6.23 34.39 42.90
C GLU A 24 -6.12 35.05 41.53
N VAL A 25 -7.10 34.81 40.66
CA VAL A 25 -7.39 35.70 39.53
C VAL A 25 -8.90 35.97 39.51
N LYS A 26 -9.28 37.23 39.73
CA LYS A 26 -10.68 37.65 39.82
C LYS A 26 -11.36 37.57 38.46
N ALA A 27 -12.38 36.71 38.35
CA ALA A 27 -13.28 36.71 37.20
C ALA A 27 -14.23 37.91 37.26
N LYS A 28 -14.25 38.76 36.22
CA LYS A 28 -15.36 39.69 36.00
C LYS A 28 -16.43 39.00 35.14
N LYS A 29 -17.63 38.84 35.70
CA LYS A 29 -18.87 38.79 34.91
C LYS A 29 -18.98 40.08 34.09
N ASN A 30 -19.67 39.99 32.96
CA ASN A 30 -20.69 40.97 32.61
C ASN A 30 -21.84 40.23 31.92
N GLU A 31 -23.06 40.75 32.04
CA GLU A 31 -24.29 40.01 31.75
C GLU A 31 -24.97 40.50 30.46
N SER A 32 -25.99 39.77 30.03
CA SER A 32 -26.75 40.00 28.80
C SER A 32 -27.85 41.05 28.96
N THR A 33 -28.07 41.89 27.93
CA THR A 33 -29.31 42.66 27.73
C THR A 33 -29.67 42.79 26.25
N ALA A 34 -30.94 43.08 26.00
CA ALA A 34 -31.61 43.21 24.70
C ALA A 34 -32.78 44.23 24.85
N ILE A 35 -33.43 44.76 23.81
CA ILE A 35 -33.29 44.45 22.38
C ILE A 35 -32.40 45.50 21.67
N GLU A 36 -32.74 46.38 20.72
CA GLU A 36 -33.94 46.68 19.90
C GLU A 36 -33.44 47.17 18.50
N SER A 37 -34.33 47.64 17.63
CA SER A 37 -34.07 47.88 16.20
C SER A 37 -33.98 49.36 15.79
N GLN A 38 -33.10 49.69 14.83
CA GLN A 38 -33.52 49.98 13.43
C GLN A 38 -32.37 50.36 12.46
N ASN A 39 -32.63 50.07 11.17
CA ASN A 39 -32.18 50.73 9.93
C ASN A 39 -30.68 50.89 9.54
N ASN A 40 -30.35 50.25 8.43
CA ASN A 40 -29.55 50.74 7.29
C ASN A 40 -28.17 51.40 7.53
N THR A 41 -27.11 50.64 7.24
CA THR A 41 -26.03 51.14 6.35
C THR A 41 -25.33 49.99 5.62
N VAL A 42 -25.10 50.14 4.31
CA VAL A 42 -24.44 49.12 3.48
C VAL A 42 -22.92 49.22 3.66
N SER A 43 -22.31 48.24 4.35
CA SER A 43 -20.85 48.23 4.58
C SER A 43 -20.22 46.83 4.51
N LYS A 44 -19.48 46.59 3.41
CA LYS A 44 -18.32 45.70 3.26
C LYS A 44 -18.23 44.44 4.16
N PHE A 45 -19.13 43.47 3.97
CA PHE A 45 -18.79 42.08 4.28
C PHE A 45 -17.72 41.58 3.29
N LYS A 46 -16.43 41.69 3.68
CA LYS A 46 -15.38 40.85 3.09
C LYS A 46 -15.73 39.39 3.42
N LYS A 47 -16.30 38.67 2.45
CA LYS A 47 -16.32 37.20 2.51
C LYS A 47 -14.86 36.74 2.58
N ASN A 48 -14.45 36.21 3.73
CA ASN A 48 -13.30 35.34 3.81
C ASN A 48 -13.64 34.07 3.02
N VAL A 49 -13.40 34.12 1.71
CA VAL A 49 -13.36 32.92 0.87
C VAL A 49 -12.26 32.06 1.45
N ILE A 50 -12.66 31.00 2.16
CA ILE A 50 -11.75 29.92 2.49
C ILE A 50 -11.36 29.32 1.14
N VAL A 51 -10.21 29.76 0.61
CA VAL A 51 -9.63 29.19 -0.60
C VAL A 51 -9.38 27.73 -0.28
N SER A 52 -10.26 26.86 -0.80
CA SER A 52 -10.02 25.42 -0.79
C SER A 52 -8.63 25.21 -1.35
N LYS A 53 -7.77 24.49 -0.62
CA LYS A 53 -6.49 24.05 -1.17
C LYS A 53 -6.80 23.34 -2.48
N THR A 54 -6.24 23.82 -3.59
CA THR A 54 -6.46 23.20 -4.89
C THR A 54 -5.90 21.79 -4.84
N ASP A 55 -6.57 20.87 -5.52
CA ASP A 55 -6.07 19.50 -5.64
C ASP A 55 -4.89 19.54 -6.63
N PRO A 56 -3.64 19.27 -6.19
CA PRO A 56 -2.48 19.41 -7.06
C PRO A 56 -2.48 18.39 -8.20
N ILE A 57 -3.21 17.27 -8.07
CA ILE A 57 -3.38 16.28 -9.14
C ILE A 57 -4.39 16.78 -10.17
N LEU A 58 -5.47 17.44 -9.74
CA LEU A 58 -6.42 18.07 -10.65
C LEU A 58 -5.78 19.26 -11.38
N ASP A 59 -4.97 20.06 -10.67
CA ASP A 59 -4.17 21.15 -11.25
C ASP A 59 -3.12 20.64 -12.25
N GLU A 60 -2.59 19.42 -12.10
CA GLU A 60 -1.69 18.79 -13.08
C GLU A 60 -2.48 18.22 -14.27
N LEU A 61 -3.57 17.50 -14.01
CA LEU A 61 -4.47 16.92 -15.03
C LEU A 61 -5.03 17.97 -16.00
N ASN A 62 -5.44 19.12 -15.48
CA ASN A 62 -6.00 20.22 -16.27
C ASN A 62 -4.96 20.91 -17.16
N LYS A 63 -3.66 20.65 -16.95
CA LYS A 63 -2.56 21.14 -17.82
C LYS A 63 -2.20 20.15 -18.92
N LEU A 64 -2.84 18.98 -18.99
CA LEU A 64 -2.64 17.98 -20.04
C LEU A 64 -3.68 18.15 -21.15
N THR A 65 -3.23 18.18 -22.39
CA THR A 65 -4.11 18.00 -23.56
C THR A 65 -4.68 16.58 -23.60
N LEU A 66 -5.81 16.35 -24.28
CA LEU A 66 -6.36 14.99 -24.49
C LEU A 66 -5.30 14.01 -25.05
N LYS A 67 -4.44 14.50 -25.94
CA LYS A 67 -3.31 13.75 -26.52
C LYS A 67 -2.24 13.37 -25.49
N GLU A 68 -1.93 14.23 -24.52
CA GLU A 68 -1.05 13.89 -23.39
C GLU A 68 -1.75 12.95 -22.40
N LYS A 69 -3.04 13.16 -22.11
CA LYS A 69 -3.84 12.30 -21.22
C LYS A 69 -3.88 10.84 -21.72
N ILE A 70 -4.16 10.64 -23.01
CA ILE A 70 -4.13 9.32 -23.65
C ILE A 70 -2.72 8.71 -23.61
N GLY A 71 -1.68 9.53 -23.82
CA GLY A 71 -0.29 9.14 -23.64
C GLY A 71 -0.03 8.56 -22.24
N GLN A 72 -0.50 9.23 -21.18
CA GLN A 72 -0.35 8.78 -19.80
C GLN A 72 -1.04 7.43 -19.51
N MET A 73 -2.02 7.02 -20.31
CA MET A 73 -2.70 5.71 -20.22
C MET A 73 -1.99 4.57 -20.97
N ILE A 74 -0.76 4.77 -21.44
CA ILE A 74 0.02 3.73 -22.14
C ILE A 74 1.40 3.55 -21.48
N ILE A 75 1.79 2.29 -21.27
CA ILE A 75 3.17 1.86 -21.02
C ILE A 75 3.60 0.99 -22.20
N ALA A 76 4.75 1.30 -22.81
CA ALA A 76 5.25 0.57 -23.98
C ALA A 76 6.69 0.07 -23.81
N GLY A 77 7.00 -1.09 -24.39
CA GLY A 77 8.37 -1.53 -24.63
C GLY A 77 8.92 -0.95 -25.94
N PHE A 78 10.20 -1.25 -26.21
CA PHE A 78 10.90 -0.91 -27.45
C PHE A 78 12.08 -1.86 -27.64
N ASP A 79 12.54 -2.04 -28.87
CA ASP A 79 13.67 -2.89 -29.20
C ASP A 79 15.01 -2.14 -29.17
N GLY A 80 16.08 -2.79 -28.71
CA GLY A 80 17.42 -2.20 -28.62
C GLY A 80 17.84 -1.79 -27.19
N THR A 81 19.06 -1.28 -27.05
CA THR A 81 19.76 -1.13 -25.76
C THR A 81 20.09 0.32 -25.41
N THR A 82 19.69 1.29 -26.23
CA THR A 82 19.96 2.72 -26.02
C THR A 82 18.66 3.51 -25.92
N SER A 83 18.72 4.67 -25.27
CA SER A 83 17.53 5.48 -25.00
C SER A 83 16.95 6.14 -26.26
N SER A 84 17.75 6.29 -27.32
CA SER A 84 17.26 6.76 -28.63
C SER A 84 16.31 5.76 -29.30
N ASN A 85 16.36 4.47 -28.95
CA ASN A 85 15.38 3.49 -29.43
C ASN A 85 13.95 3.81 -28.94
N ALA A 86 13.80 4.47 -27.80
CA ALA A 86 12.51 4.89 -27.24
C ALA A 86 12.06 6.29 -27.72
N ASP A 87 12.92 7.06 -28.40
CA ASP A 87 12.74 8.49 -28.64
C ASP A 87 11.44 8.81 -29.42
N THR A 88 11.17 8.06 -30.48
CA THR A 88 9.94 8.20 -31.29
C THR A 88 8.68 7.98 -30.46
N LEU A 89 8.70 7.04 -29.50
CA LEU A 89 7.55 6.75 -28.64
C LEU A 89 7.35 7.87 -27.61
N LEU A 90 8.43 8.28 -26.94
CA LEU A 90 8.41 9.28 -25.86
C LEU A 90 8.10 10.70 -26.36
N LYS A 91 8.62 11.09 -27.53
CA LYS A 91 8.33 12.39 -28.15
C LYS A 91 6.90 12.49 -28.66
N ASN A 92 6.46 11.51 -29.45
CA ASN A 92 5.24 11.64 -30.27
C ASN A 92 3.97 11.28 -29.49
N TYR A 93 4.03 10.29 -28.58
CA TYR A 93 2.84 9.79 -27.88
C TYR A 93 2.78 10.17 -26.40
N LYS A 94 3.81 10.85 -25.85
CA LYS A 94 3.84 11.38 -24.47
C LYS A 94 3.45 10.34 -23.41
N LEU A 95 4.07 9.15 -23.53
CA LEU A 95 3.69 7.94 -22.79
C LEU A 95 3.67 8.11 -21.25
N GLY A 96 2.86 7.30 -20.59
CA GLY A 96 2.82 7.18 -19.13
C GLY A 96 4.06 6.50 -18.56
N GLY A 97 4.68 5.62 -19.34
CA GLY A 97 5.92 4.94 -18.97
C GLY A 97 6.47 4.03 -20.06
N VAL A 98 7.53 3.32 -19.70
CA VAL A 98 8.13 2.26 -20.51
C VAL A 98 8.35 0.99 -19.69
N ILE A 99 8.28 -0.16 -20.36
CA ILE A 99 8.75 -1.46 -19.83
C ILE A 99 10.08 -1.81 -20.49
N LEU A 100 11.04 -2.33 -19.71
CA LEU A 100 12.29 -2.91 -20.21
C LEU A 100 12.30 -4.42 -20.03
N PHE A 101 12.70 -5.13 -21.08
CA PHE A 101 12.89 -6.58 -21.13
C PHE A 101 14.39 -6.93 -21.11
N GLY A 102 14.71 -8.22 -20.97
CA GLY A 102 16.11 -8.69 -20.99
C GLY A 102 16.85 -8.42 -22.31
N THR A 103 16.12 -8.18 -23.41
CA THR A 103 16.70 -7.71 -24.69
C THR A 103 17.34 -6.32 -24.57
N ASN A 104 16.76 -5.43 -23.75
CA ASN A 104 17.25 -4.07 -23.53
C ASN A 104 18.44 -4.00 -22.57
N ILE A 105 18.76 -5.09 -21.85
CA ILE A 105 19.68 -5.08 -20.70
C ILE A 105 20.91 -5.93 -21.01
N LYS A 106 22.10 -5.31 -20.92
CA LYS A 106 23.40 -5.94 -21.24
C LYS A 106 24.42 -5.82 -20.12
N SER A 107 24.55 -4.64 -19.50
CA SER A 107 25.51 -4.42 -18.40
C SER A 107 25.01 -3.37 -17.40
N PRO A 108 25.56 -3.33 -16.17
CA PRO A 108 25.16 -2.34 -15.16
C PRO A 108 25.32 -0.88 -15.63
N SER A 109 26.40 -0.57 -16.34
CA SER A 109 26.67 0.78 -16.86
C SER A 109 25.77 1.13 -18.05
N GLN A 110 25.53 0.18 -18.96
CA GLN A 110 24.60 0.37 -20.07
C GLN A 110 23.17 0.59 -19.57
N LEU A 111 22.73 -0.17 -18.56
CA LEU A 111 21.40 -0.03 -17.97
C LEU A 111 21.19 1.32 -17.27
N VAL A 112 22.17 1.78 -16.48
CA VAL A 112 22.16 3.14 -15.89
C VAL A 112 22.09 4.21 -16.97
N ASN A 113 22.85 4.07 -18.06
CA ASN A 113 22.83 5.02 -19.19
C ASN A 113 21.49 4.99 -19.94
N LEU A 114 20.86 3.82 -20.07
CA LEU A 114 19.55 3.66 -20.70
C LEU A 114 18.46 4.38 -19.91
N THR A 115 18.31 4.10 -18.60
CA THR A 115 17.27 4.73 -17.77
C THR A 115 17.52 6.21 -17.55
N ASN A 116 18.77 6.64 -17.39
CA ASN A 116 19.14 8.06 -17.34
C ASN A 116 18.87 8.80 -18.66
N GLY A 117 19.03 8.13 -19.80
CA GLY A 117 18.68 8.66 -21.10
C GLY A 117 17.17 8.84 -21.27
N ILE A 118 16.38 7.81 -20.96
CA ILE A 118 14.89 7.85 -20.95
C ILE A 118 14.37 9.01 -20.08
N LYS A 119 14.91 9.17 -18.87
CA LYS A 119 14.61 10.30 -17.98
C LYS A 119 15.02 11.66 -18.57
N THR A 120 16.12 11.72 -19.34
CA THR A 120 16.58 12.94 -20.01
C THR A 120 15.63 13.35 -21.14
N TYR A 121 15.18 12.41 -21.97
CA TYR A 121 14.15 12.68 -23.00
C TYR A 121 12.84 13.18 -22.38
N ASN A 122 12.47 12.66 -21.19
CA ASN A 122 11.27 13.08 -20.49
C ASN A 122 11.42 14.40 -19.69
N LYS A 123 12.63 14.98 -19.59
CA LYS A 123 12.92 16.13 -18.69
C LYS A 123 11.96 17.32 -18.90
N ASN A 124 11.54 17.56 -20.14
CA ASN A 124 10.71 18.71 -20.52
C ASN A 124 9.21 18.38 -20.62
N ASN A 125 8.80 17.13 -20.36
CA ASN A 125 7.38 16.76 -20.24
C ASN A 125 6.88 17.04 -18.81
N LYS A 126 5.58 17.35 -18.67
CA LYS A 126 4.98 17.76 -17.39
C LYS A 126 5.04 16.65 -16.32
N VAL A 127 4.90 15.40 -16.74
CA VAL A 127 4.72 14.23 -15.87
C VAL A 127 5.96 13.31 -15.93
N PRO A 128 6.46 12.76 -14.80
CA PRO A 128 7.52 11.75 -14.79
C PRO A 128 7.04 10.40 -15.37
N LEU A 129 7.94 9.61 -15.95
CA LEU A 129 7.62 8.28 -16.49
C LEU A 129 7.56 7.20 -15.38
N PHE A 130 6.68 6.22 -15.55
CA PHE A 130 6.95 4.89 -15.02
C PHE A 130 8.11 4.25 -15.81
N ILE A 131 9.06 3.65 -15.13
CA ILE A 131 10.12 2.83 -15.74
C ILE A 131 10.02 1.46 -15.07
N SER A 132 9.51 0.49 -15.82
CA SER A 132 9.00 -0.79 -15.33
C SER A 132 9.75 -1.99 -15.91
N VAL A 133 9.63 -3.14 -15.23
CA VAL A 133 10.27 -4.41 -15.56
C VAL A 133 9.58 -5.54 -14.79
N ASP A 134 9.64 -6.78 -15.28
CA ASP A 134 9.26 -7.98 -14.52
C ASP A 134 10.45 -8.52 -13.71
N GLN A 135 10.66 -8.06 -12.47
CA GLN A 135 11.74 -8.55 -11.59
C GLN A 135 11.17 -9.41 -10.46
N GLU A 136 10.55 -10.53 -10.82
CA GLU A 136 9.93 -11.47 -9.87
C GLU A 136 10.96 -12.29 -9.07
N GLY A 137 12.18 -12.43 -9.60
CA GLY A 137 13.22 -13.32 -9.10
C GLY A 137 13.14 -14.72 -9.72
N GLY A 138 14.09 -15.60 -9.36
CA GLY A 138 14.18 -16.93 -9.96
C GLY A 138 14.35 -16.88 -11.48
N ARG A 139 13.57 -17.65 -12.23
CA ARG A 139 13.64 -17.64 -13.71
C ARG A 139 13.09 -16.36 -14.36
N VAL A 140 12.33 -15.53 -13.64
CA VAL A 140 11.87 -14.21 -14.12
C VAL A 140 12.71 -13.12 -13.44
N ASN A 141 14.00 -13.15 -13.81
CA ASN A 141 14.97 -12.10 -13.57
C ASN A 141 15.22 -11.34 -14.88
N ARG A 142 15.55 -10.05 -14.79
CA ARG A 142 15.86 -9.16 -15.92
C ARG A 142 17.15 -8.36 -15.70
N MET A 143 17.71 -8.37 -14.49
CA MET A 143 18.89 -7.57 -14.15
C MET A 143 20.18 -8.14 -14.79
N PRO A 144 21.23 -7.32 -14.97
CA PRO A 144 22.48 -7.76 -15.60
C PRO A 144 23.08 -8.98 -14.89
N SER A 145 23.65 -9.93 -15.65
CA SER A 145 24.11 -11.24 -15.15
C SER A 145 25.16 -11.22 -14.03
N VAL A 146 25.85 -10.08 -13.83
CA VAL A 146 26.78 -9.85 -12.71
C VAL A 146 26.10 -9.47 -11.40
N VAL A 147 24.80 -9.18 -11.42
CA VAL A 147 23.96 -8.95 -10.24
C VAL A 147 23.37 -10.30 -9.80
N LEU A 148 23.44 -10.59 -8.51
CA LEU A 148 22.98 -11.87 -7.98
C LEU A 148 21.45 -11.97 -7.98
N ASN A 149 20.95 -13.05 -8.54
CA ASN A 149 19.51 -13.30 -8.61
C ASN A 149 18.89 -13.56 -7.23
N THR A 150 17.63 -13.16 -7.05
CA THR A 150 16.81 -13.49 -5.88
C THR A 150 16.11 -14.85 -6.05
N PRO A 151 15.67 -15.50 -4.96
CA PRO A 151 15.00 -16.80 -5.05
C PRO A 151 13.67 -16.71 -5.78
N SER A 152 13.26 -17.79 -6.45
CA SER A 152 11.91 -17.87 -7.04
C SER A 152 10.83 -17.74 -5.97
N ALA A 153 9.65 -17.24 -6.35
CA ALA A 153 8.51 -17.11 -5.46
C ALA A 153 8.19 -18.44 -4.75
N ARG A 154 8.27 -19.58 -5.43
CA ARG A 154 8.13 -20.91 -4.81
C ARG A 154 9.15 -21.18 -3.70
N THR A 155 10.40 -20.77 -3.89
CA THR A 155 11.45 -20.91 -2.87
C THR A 155 11.13 -20.09 -1.62
N ILE A 156 10.58 -18.89 -1.79
CA ILE A 156 10.12 -18.01 -0.69
C ILE A 156 8.88 -18.60 -0.03
N GLY A 157 7.92 -19.10 -0.83
CA GLY A 157 6.74 -19.84 -0.43
C GLY A 157 7.03 -21.00 0.50
N ASN A 158 7.98 -21.84 0.12
CA ASN A 158 8.44 -23.00 0.89
C ASN A 158 9.14 -22.62 2.22
N LYS A 159 9.45 -21.35 2.48
CA LYS A 159 9.90 -20.88 3.81
C LYS A 159 8.74 -20.43 4.72
N ASN A 160 7.56 -20.17 4.17
CA ASN A 160 6.36 -19.67 4.88
C ASN A 160 6.65 -18.52 5.87
N ASN A 161 7.59 -17.64 5.53
CA ASN A 161 8.07 -16.56 6.37
C ASN A 161 7.79 -15.20 5.72
N MET A 162 6.82 -14.45 6.26
CA MET A 162 6.37 -13.19 5.67
C MET A 162 7.43 -12.10 5.81
N GLN A 163 8.16 -12.08 6.92
CA GLN A 163 9.31 -11.19 7.12
C GLN A 163 10.43 -11.49 6.10
N TYR A 164 10.68 -12.76 5.77
CA TYR A 164 11.62 -13.14 4.71
C TYR A 164 11.17 -12.61 3.35
N SER A 165 9.92 -12.86 2.96
CA SER A 165 9.36 -12.35 1.68
C SER A 165 9.46 -10.83 1.56
N TYR A 166 9.12 -10.10 2.63
CA TYR A 166 9.29 -8.65 2.73
C TYR A 166 10.75 -8.19 2.57
N ASN A 167 11.70 -8.92 3.15
CA ASN A 167 13.12 -8.61 3.00
C ASN A 167 13.62 -8.82 1.56
N ILE A 168 13.10 -9.83 0.84
CA ILE A 168 13.38 -10.00 -0.58
C ILE A 168 12.76 -8.87 -1.42
N GLY A 169 11.49 -8.50 -1.20
CA GLY A 169 10.84 -7.41 -1.94
C GLY A 169 11.51 -6.04 -1.76
N ASN A 170 11.94 -5.75 -0.53
CA ASN A 170 12.73 -4.55 -0.22
C ASN A 170 14.13 -4.60 -0.88
N MET A 171 14.72 -5.80 -1.04
CA MET A 171 15.97 -5.97 -1.76
C MET A 171 15.79 -5.76 -3.28
N ILE A 172 14.73 -6.33 -3.88
CA ILE A 172 14.37 -6.13 -5.28
C ILE A 172 14.14 -4.64 -5.56
N SER A 173 13.37 -3.94 -4.72
CA SER A 173 13.17 -2.50 -4.89
C SER A 173 14.45 -1.67 -4.79
N LYS A 174 15.44 -2.09 -3.98
CA LYS A 174 16.76 -1.42 -3.90
C LYS A 174 17.62 -1.70 -5.14
N GLU A 175 17.59 -2.92 -5.66
CA GLU A 175 18.22 -3.31 -6.92
C GLU A 175 17.65 -2.49 -8.08
N LEU A 176 16.33 -2.48 -8.23
CA LEU A 176 15.58 -1.73 -9.25
C LEU A 176 15.81 -0.22 -9.19
N SER A 177 15.66 0.39 -8.02
CA SER A 177 15.88 1.84 -7.85
C SER A 177 17.34 2.25 -8.07
N SER A 178 18.31 1.38 -7.78
CA SER A 178 19.72 1.61 -8.12
C SER A 178 19.93 1.72 -9.63
N PHE A 179 19.22 0.92 -10.42
CA PHE A 179 19.21 0.99 -11.89
C PHE A 179 18.25 2.04 -12.48
N GLY A 180 17.51 2.76 -11.63
CA GLY A 180 16.63 3.87 -12.03
C GLY A 180 15.22 3.46 -12.46
N PHE A 181 14.83 2.20 -12.27
CA PHE A 181 13.44 1.76 -12.30
C PHE A 181 12.64 2.36 -11.14
N ASN A 182 11.32 2.34 -11.26
CA ASN A 182 10.41 2.82 -10.22
C ASN A 182 9.09 2.03 -10.12
N THR A 183 8.89 1.05 -10.99
CA THR A 183 7.72 0.16 -11.02
C THR A 183 8.23 -1.27 -11.25
N ASP A 184 7.65 -2.25 -10.56
CA ASP A 184 7.99 -3.66 -10.69
C ASP A 184 6.72 -4.47 -10.93
N PHE A 185 6.71 -5.28 -11.98
CA PHE A 185 5.59 -6.15 -12.31
C PHE A 185 5.65 -7.43 -11.46
N SER A 186 5.57 -7.21 -10.15
CA SER A 186 5.72 -8.18 -9.07
C SER A 186 4.93 -7.66 -7.84
N PRO A 187 4.35 -8.52 -7.00
CA PRO A 187 4.41 -9.98 -7.00
C PRO A 187 3.36 -10.69 -7.87
N VAL A 188 3.70 -11.91 -8.30
CA VAL A 188 2.74 -12.91 -8.78
C VAL A 188 1.93 -13.46 -7.60
N LEU A 189 0.61 -13.26 -7.63
CA LEU A 189 -0.37 -13.73 -6.64
C LEU A 189 -1.19 -14.93 -7.14
N ASP A 190 -0.86 -15.49 -8.29
CA ASP A 190 -1.48 -16.70 -8.81
C ASP A 190 -1.20 -17.89 -7.91
N ILE A 191 -2.22 -18.68 -7.62
CA ILE A 191 -2.06 -19.99 -6.95
C ILE A 191 -1.89 -21.03 -8.05
N GLN A 192 -0.81 -21.83 -7.98
CA GLN A 192 -0.62 -22.92 -8.92
C GLN A 192 -1.49 -24.13 -8.50
N SER A 193 -2.77 -24.11 -8.83
CA SER A 193 -3.66 -25.28 -8.67
C SER A 193 -3.40 -26.35 -9.72
N ASN A 194 -3.03 -25.96 -10.94
CA ASN A 194 -2.77 -26.89 -12.03
C ASN A 194 -1.28 -27.24 -12.11
N PRO A 195 -0.86 -28.48 -11.82
CA PRO A 195 0.56 -28.87 -11.89
C PRO A 195 1.12 -28.86 -13.32
N LYS A 196 0.26 -28.88 -14.35
CA LYS A 196 0.66 -28.72 -15.76
C LYS A 196 0.90 -27.26 -16.16
N ASN A 197 0.61 -26.29 -15.28
CA ASN A 197 0.88 -24.87 -15.54
C ASN A 197 2.39 -24.57 -15.40
N THR A 198 3.10 -24.60 -16.52
CA THR A 198 4.53 -24.23 -16.62
C THR A 198 4.75 -22.72 -16.72
N VAL A 199 3.74 -21.96 -17.16
CA VAL A 199 3.80 -20.51 -17.40
C VAL A 199 3.99 -19.75 -16.09
N ILE A 200 3.23 -20.13 -15.06
CA ILE A 200 3.38 -19.69 -13.67
C ILE A 200 4.41 -20.60 -12.98
N GLY A 201 4.09 -21.87 -12.72
CA GLY A 201 5.00 -22.82 -12.08
C GLY A 201 5.62 -22.28 -10.77
N ASP A 202 6.95 -22.15 -10.75
CA ASP A 202 7.74 -21.63 -9.62
C ASP A 202 7.61 -20.11 -9.38
N ARG A 203 7.00 -19.37 -10.32
CA ARG A 203 6.59 -17.96 -10.13
C ARG A 203 5.44 -17.82 -9.14
N SER A 204 4.71 -18.90 -8.84
CA SER A 204 3.75 -18.92 -7.73
C SER A 204 4.44 -19.31 -6.42
N PHE A 205 4.15 -18.55 -5.36
CA PHE A 205 4.51 -18.89 -3.99
C PHE A 205 3.91 -20.23 -3.49
N GLY A 206 2.90 -20.82 -4.14
CA GLY A 206 2.32 -22.06 -3.63
C GLY A 206 1.10 -22.61 -4.37
N THR A 207 0.71 -23.81 -3.93
CA THR A 207 -0.57 -24.47 -4.25
C THR A 207 -1.68 -24.08 -3.27
N ASN A 208 -1.38 -23.25 -2.27
CA ASN A 208 -2.26 -22.91 -1.15
C ASN A 208 -2.52 -21.39 -1.07
N SER A 209 -3.80 -21.00 -1.02
CA SER A 209 -4.24 -19.59 -1.01
C SER A 209 -3.71 -18.76 0.16
N SER A 210 -3.48 -19.36 1.33
CA SER A 210 -2.94 -18.66 2.51
C SER A 210 -1.45 -18.40 2.39
N ILE A 211 -0.67 -19.37 1.88
CA ILE A 211 0.77 -19.17 1.61
C ILE A 211 0.96 -18.10 0.53
N VAL A 212 0.19 -18.17 -0.56
CA VAL A 212 0.27 -17.17 -1.65
C VAL A 212 -0.18 -15.79 -1.18
N SER A 213 -1.25 -15.69 -0.37
CA SER A 213 -1.65 -14.43 0.28
C SER A 213 -0.53 -13.85 1.14
N ASN A 214 0.01 -14.64 2.08
CA ASN A 214 0.94 -14.14 3.08
C ASN A 214 2.29 -13.76 2.45
N MET A 215 2.86 -14.61 1.60
CA MET A 215 4.15 -14.31 0.97
C MET A 215 4.00 -13.21 -0.09
N GLY A 216 2.92 -13.24 -0.87
CA GLY A 216 2.62 -12.20 -1.86
C GLY A 216 2.47 -10.81 -1.23
N ILE A 217 1.69 -10.68 -0.15
CA ILE A 217 1.56 -9.41 0.59
C ILE A 217 2.89 -9.02 1.22
N GLY A 218 3.67 -9.97 1.74
CA GLY A 218 5.02 -9.68 2.26
C GLY A 218 5.92 -9.06 1.18
N MET A 219 5.97 -9.67 -0.01
CA MET A 219 6.74 -9.17 -1.16
C MET A 219 6.27 -7.77 -1.58
N MET A 220 4.94 -7.59 -1.72
CA MET A 220 4.30 -6.31 -2.07
C MET A 220 4.65 -5.19 -1.07
N ASP A 221 4.48 -5.45 0.24
CA ASP A 221 4.85 -4.54 1.32
C ASP A 221 6.35 -4.17 1.26
N GLY A 222 7.21 -5.14 0.91
CA GLY A 222 8.65 -4.96 0.78
C GLY A 222 9.03 -4.07 -0.40
N ILE A 223 8.47 -4.34 -1.59
CA ILE A 223 8.69 -3.54 -2.81
C ILE A 223 8.19 -2.10 -2.57
N HIS A 224 7.00 -1.95 -1.99
CA HIS A 224 6.43 -0.67 -1.59
C HIS A 224 7.35 0.10 -0.62
N LYS A 225 7.86 -0.55 0.45
CA LYS A 225 8.78 0.07 1.42
C LYS A 225 10.06 0.62 0.79
N GLY A 226 10.57 -0.05 -0.26
CA GLY A 226 11.75 0.39 -0.99
C GLY A 226 11.51 1.54 -2.00
N ASN A 227 10.29 2.11 -2.03
CA ASN A 227 9.86 3.16 -2.96
C ASN A 227 9.82 2.73 -4.45
N THR A 228 9.53 1.46 -4.72
CA THR A 228 9.10 0.97 -6.04
C THR A 228 7.61 0.65 -6.01
N ILE A 229 6.90 0.88 -7.11
CA ILE A 229 5.47 0.56 -7.26
C ILE A 229 5.33 -0.95 -7.54
N PRO A 230 4.75 -1.77 -6.64
CA PRO A 230 4.42 -3.16 -6.94
C PRO A 230 3.16 -3.24 -7.80
N VAL A 231 3.11 -4.23 -8.69
CA VAL A 231 1.93 -4.57 -9.48
C VAL A 231 1.55 -6.02 -9.22
N ILE A 232 0.41 -6.24 -8.55
CA ILE A 232 -0.04 -7.61 -8.25
C ILE A 232 -0.67 -8.25 -9.49
N LYS A 233 -0.23 -9.47 -9.84
CA LYS A 233 -0.59 -10.13 -11.11
C LYS A 233 -0.80 -11.65 -10.99
N HIS A 234 -1.54 -12.32 -11.88
CA HIS A 234 -2.26 -11.79 -13.05
C HIS A 234 -3.77 -11.99 -12.80
N PHE A 235 -4.48 -10.93 -12.39
CA PHE A 235 -5.88 -11.00 -11.96
C PHE A 235 -6.79 -11.49 -13.11
N PRO A 236 -7.75 -12.41 -12.88
CA PRO A 236 -8.27 -12.93 -11.60
C PRO A 236 -7.55 -14.18 -11.07
N GLY A 237 -6.47 -14.65 -11.71
CA GLY A 237 -5.73 -15.85 -11.33
C GLY A 237 -5.40 -16.73 -12.54
N HIS A 238 -4.11 -16.89 -12.84
CA HIS A 238 -3.60 -17.61 -14.01
C HIS A 238 -3.22 -19.08 -13.73
N GLY A 239 -2.77 -19.40 -12.52
CA GLY A 239 -2.12 -20.68 -12.15
C GLY A 239 -2.97 -21.97 -12.24
N ASP A 240 -4.20 -21.88 -12.74
CA ASP A 240 -5.08 -23.02 -13.05
C ASP A 240 -5.07 -23.37 -14.56
N THR A 241 -4.61 -22.47 -15.43
CA THR A 241 -4.60 -22.68 -16.88
C THR A 241 -3.59 -23.76 -17.30
N SER A 242 -3.79 -24.34 -18.49
CA SER A 242 -2.84 -25.24 -19.15
C SER A 242 -2.38 -24.73 -20.53
N VAL A 243 -2.65 -23.47 -20.83
CA VAL A 243 -2.37 -22.80 -22.11
C VAL A 243 -1.63 -21.52 -21.80
N ASP A 244 -0.58 -21.22 -22.57
CA ASP A 244 0.21 -20.00 -22.38
C ASP A 244 -0.41 -18.81 -23.11
N SER A 245 -0.78 -17.77 -22.37
CA SER A 245 -1.36 -16.53 -22.90
C SER A 245 -0.41 -15.76 -23.84
N HIS A 246 0.92 -15.98 -23.76
CA HIS A 246 1.85 -15.44 -24.76
C HIS A 246 1.57 -16.03 -26.15
N LEU A 247 1.12 -17.30 -26.19
CA LEU A 247 0.90 -18.06 -27.42
C LEU A 247 -0.56 -18.07 -27.86
N GLU A 248 -1.51 -18.29 -26.93
CA GLU A 248 -2.91 -18.59 -27.27
C GLU A 248 -3.86 -18.26 -26.09
N LEU A 249 -5.13 -17.97 -26.37
CA LEU A 249 -6.10 -17.54 -25.34
C LEU A 249 -6.44 -18.68 -24.33
N PRO A 250 -6.07 -18.57 -23.04
CA PRO A 250 -6.41 -19.58 -22.03
C PRO A 250 -7.87 -19.41 -21.58
N ILE A 251 -8.56 -20.53 -21.42
CA ILE A 251 -9.97 -20.58 -21.01
C ILE A 251 -10.09 -21.25 -19.63
N VAL A 252 -10.81 -20.60 -18.70
CA VAL A 252 -11.09 -21.12 -17.36
C VAL A 252 -12.60 -21.30 -17.18
N ASN A 253 -13.05 -22.53 -16.91
CA ASN A 253 -14.47 -22.89 -16.82
C ASN A 253 -15.02 -22.86 -15.37
N LYS A 254 -14.50 -21.94 -14.55
CA LYS A 254 -14.90 -21.72 -13.15
C LYS A 254 -15.87 -20.54 -13.03
N ASP A 255 -16.86 -20.69 -12.17
CA ASP A 255 -17.80 -19.63 -11.80
C ASP A 255 -17.20 -18.67 -10.76
N LEU A 256 -17.85 -17.52 -10.57
CA LEU A 256 -17.37 -16.49 -9.65
C LEU A 256 -17.35 -16.96 -8.17
N SER A 257 -18.21 -17.89 -7.75
CA SER A 257 -18.23 -18.38 -6.37
C SER A 257 -17.04 -19.30 -6.08
N SER A 258 -16.65 -20.13 -7.05
CA SER A 258 -15.44 -20.95 -7.02
C SER A 258 -14.19 -20.08 -6.95
N LEU A 259 -14.06 -19.11 -7.87
CA LEU A 259 -12.92 -18.18 -7.91
C LEU A 259 -12.77 -17.37 -6.61
N LYS A 260 -13.88 -16.93 -6.01
CA LYS A 260 -13.89 -16.20 -4.72
C LYS A 260 -13.40 -17.04 -3.53
N LYS A 261 -13.51 -18.37 -3.59
CA LYS A 261 -13.04 -19.29 -2.54
C LYS A 261 -11.56 -19.65 -2.67
N PHE A 262 -10.94 -19.45 -3.83
CA PHE A 262 -9.57 -19.87 -4.09
C PHE A 262 -8.72 -18.82 -4.82
N GLU A 263 -8.81 -18.72 -6.15
CA GLU A 263 -7.90 -17.90 -6.99
C GLU A 263 -7.90 -16.41 -6.60
N LEU A 264 -9.05 -15.86 -6.24
CA LEU A 264 -9.20 -14.44 -5.89
C LEU A 264 -8.82 -14.12 -4.44
N VAL A 265 -8.52 -15.12 -3.59
CA VAL A 265 -8.23 -14.90 -2.16
C VAL A 265 -6.95 -14.06 -1.96
N PRO A 266 -5.80 -14.37 -2.61
CA PRO A 266 -4.62 -13.52 -2.55
C PRO A 266 -4.86 -12.08 -3.02
N PHE A 267 -5.57 -11.88 -4.13
CA PHE A 267 -5.86 -10.54 -4.66
C PHE A 267 -6.76 -9.73 -3.73
N ASN A 268 -7.84 -10.32 -3.20
CA ASN A 268 -8.73 -9.67 -2.22
C ASN A 268 -7.95 -9.28 -0.94
N ASN A 269 -7.07 -10.16 -0.48
CA ASN A 269 -6.22 -9.88 0.69
C ASN A 269 -5.19 -8.77 0.40
N ALA A 270 -4.58 -8.74 -0.78
CA ALA A 270 -3.64 -7.68 -1.18
C ALA A 270 -4.32 -6.32 -1.39
N ILE A 271 -5.54 -6.28 -1.96
CA ILE A 271 -6.37 -5.07 -2.07
C ILE A 271 -6.67 -4.49 -0.66
N LYS A 272 -7.03 -5.35 0.30
CA LYS A 272 -7.20 -4.97 1.72
C LYS A 272 -5.90 -4.54 2.42
N ASN A 273 -4.74 -4.88 1.84
CA ASN A 273 -3.41 -4.42 2.27
C ASN A 273 -2.88 -3.27 1.39
N HIS A 274 -3.76 -2.54 0.71
CA HIS A 274 -3.45 -1.31 -0.04
C HIS A 274 -2.54 -1.49 -1.26
N ALA A 275 -2.70 -2.59 -2.01
CA ALA A 275 -2.06 -2.79 -3.32
C ALA A 275 -2.20 -1.56 -4.24
N ASP A 276 -1.10 -1.08 -4.81
CA ASP A 276 -1.06 0.17 -5.59
C ASP A 276 -1.54 0.00 -7.04
N MET A 277 -1.18 -1.12 -7.68
CA MET A 277 -1.58 -1.46 -9.04
C MET A 277 -1.95 -2.94 -9.18
N VAL A 278 -2.96 -3.24 -9.99
CA VAL A 278 -3.40 -4.60 -10.35
C VAL A 278 -3.24 -4.80 -11.85
N MET A 279 -2.53 -5.85 -12.25
CA MET A 279 -2.44 -6.29 -13.64
C MET A 279 -3.51 -7.36 -13.92
N VAL A 280 -4.25 -7.19 -15.01
CA VAL A 280 -5.37 -8.07 -15.38
C VAL A 280 -5.02 -8.90 -16.61
N ALA A 281 -5.10 -10.22 -16.45
CA ALA A 281 -4.64 -11.24 -17.37
C ALA A 281 -5.51 -11.37 -18.64
N HIS A 282 -4.91 -11.92 -19.70
CA HIS A 282 -5.61 -12.29 -20.93
C HIS A 282 -6.24 -13.69 -20.83
N ILE A 283 -7.19 -13.90 -19.90
CA ILE A 283 -7.83 -15.20 -19.62
C ILE A 283 -9.35 -15.11 -19.82
N LEU A 284 -9.93 -16.01 -20.61
CA LEU A 284 -11.39 -16.11 -20.80
C LEU A 284 -12.04 -16.93 -19.67
N VAL A 285 -12.63 -16.23 -18.69
CA VAL A 285 -13.33 -16.86 -17.57
C VAL A 285 -14.79 -17.13 -17.97
N LYS A 286 -15.03 -18.22 -18.70
CA LYS A 286 -16.24 -18.45 -19.52
C LYS A 286 -17.57 -18.37 -18.76
N LYS A 287 -17.61 -18.62 -17.45
CA LYS A 287 -18.81 -18.52 -16.58
C LYS A 287 -18.99 -17.15 -15.89
N VAL A 288 -18.11 -16.18 -16.17
CA VAL A 288 -18.17 -14.80 -15.67
C VAL A 288 -18.26 -13.80 -16.83
N ASP A 289 -17.53 -14.09 -17.91
CA ASP A 289 -17.67 -13.46 -19.22
C ASP A 289 -17.36 -14.50 -20.30
N SER A 290 -18.32 -14.79 -21.17
CA SER A 290 -18.18 -15.79 -22.23
C SER A 290 -17.64 -15.21 -23.54
N LYS A 291 -17.43 -13.89 -23.62
CA LYS A 291 -17.07 -13.17 -24.84
C LYS A 291 -15.69 -12.51 -24.77
N TYR A 292 -15.28 -12.02 -23.59
CA TYR A 292 -14.06 -11.24 -23.42
C TYR A 292 -13.13 -11.82 -22.35
N PRO A 293 -11.80 -11.80 -22.56
CA PRO A 293 -10.84 -12.11 -21.52
C PRO A 293 -10.96 -11.10 -20.37
N ALA A 294 -10.48 -11.48 -19.19
CA ALA A 294 -10.53 -10.64 -17.99
C ALA A 294 -10.02 -9.20 -18.21
N SER A 295 -8.94 -9.03 -18.97
CA SER A 295 -8.37 -7.73 -19.36
C SER A 295 -9.32 -6.81 -20.16
N MET A 296 -10.41 -7.35 -20.70
CA MET A 296 -11.42 -6.64 -21.49
C MET A 296 -12.85 -6.78 -20.91
N SER A 297 -13.02 -7.54 -19.83
CA SER A 297 -14.33 -7.84 -19.27
C SER A 297 -14.76 -6.82 -18.23
N LYS A 298 -15.89 -6.16 -18.48
CA LYS A 298 -16.55 -5.26 -17.52
C LYS A 298 -16.98 -6.02 -16.24
N SER A 299 -17.44 -7.26 -16.39
CA SER A 299 -17.80 -8.14 -15.27
C SER A 299 -16.62 -8.37 -14.31
N VAL A 300 -15.42 -8.56 -14.86
CA VAL A 300 -14.20 -8.83 -14.08
C VAL A 300 -13.57 -7.54 -13.54
N ILE A 301 -13.42 -6.50 -14.36
CA ILE A 301 -12.74 -5.27 -13.95
C ILE A 301 -13.68 -4.34 -13.19
N THR A 302 -14.81 -3.92 -13.76
CA THR A 302 -15.74 -3.01 -13.08
C THR A 302 -16.54 -3.72 -11.97
N ASP A 303 -17.26 -4.78 -12.30
CA ASP A 303 -18.27 -5.30 -11.37
C ASP A 303 -17.69 -6.16 -10.25
N LEU A 304 -16.62 -6.92 -10.50
CA LEU A 304 -15.86 -7.61 -9.45
C LEU A 304 -14.79 -6.70 -8.82
N LEU A 305 -13.76 -6.29 -9.57
CA LEU A 305 -12.59 -5.65 -8.99
C LEU A 305 -12.89 -4.23 -8.45
N ARG A 306 -13.51 -3.33 -9.23
CA ARG A 306 -13.85 -1.98 -8.75
C ARG A 306 -14.96 -1.98 -7.70
N LYS A 307 -16.11 -2.61 -7.99
CA LYS A 307 -17.29 -2.56 -7.11
C LYS A 307 -17.18 -3.53 -5.93
N GLN A 308 -17.20 -4.85 -6.17
CA GLN A 308 -17.28 -5.84 -5.09
C GLN A 308 -16.03 -5.90 -4.19
N TYR A 309 -14.84 -5.63 -4.73
CA TYR A 309 -13.59 -5.54 -3.94
C TYR A 309 -13.17 -4.10 -3.61
N GLY A 310 -13.94 -3.08 -4.02
CA GLY A 310 -13.68 -1.68 -3.70
C GLY A 310 -12.35 -1.12 -4.27
N TYR A 311 -11.78 -1.75 -5.30
CA TYR A 311 -10.41 -1.48 -5.70
C TYR A 311 -10.23 -0.14 -6.43
N ASN A 312 -9.68 0.84 -5.71
CA ASN A 312 -9.53 2.21 -6.18
C ASN A 312 -8.14 2.58 -6.74
N GLY A 313 -7.14 1.69 -6.68
CA GLY A 313 -5.82 1.91 -7.27
C GLY A 313 -5.80 1.87 -8.80
N VAL A 314 -4.62 1.75 -9.40
CA VAL A 314 -4.45 1.71 -10.87
C VAL A 314 -4.70 0.28 -11.39
N VAL A 315 -5.47 0.15 -12.47
CA VAL A 315 -5.57 -1.11 -13.23
C VAL A 315 -4.77 -1.01 -14.51
N ILE A 316 -3.89 -1.98 -14.74
CA ILE A 316 -3.12 -2.16 -15.97
C ILE A 316 -3.53 -3.49 -16.63
N THR A 317 -3.46 -3.57 -17.96
CA THR A 317 -3.57 -4.86 -18.66
C THR A 317 -2.28 -5.67 -18.52
N ASP A 318 -2.37 -6.97 -18.73
CA ASP A 318 -1.25 -7.75 -19.27
C ASP A 318 -0.87 -7.23 -20.69
N ASP A 319 0.20 -7.72 -21.30
CA ASP A 319 0.67 -7.20 -22.59
C ASP A 319 -0.28 -7.51 -23.76
N MET A 320 -0.97 -6.48 -24.26
CA MET A 320 -1.95 -6.61 -25.36
C MET A 320 -1.34 -7.06 -26.69
N SER A 321 -0.01 -7.11 -26.83
CA SER A 321 0.67 -7.70 -27.99
C SER A 321 0.83 -9.24 -27.91
N MET A 322 0.50 -9.87 -26.79
CA MET A 322 0.50 -11.33 -26.60
C MET A 322 -0.55 -12.05 -27.47
N GLY A 323 -0.27 -13.30 -27.83
CA GLY A 323 -1.11 -14.11 -28.73
C GLY A 323 -2.58 -14.25 -28.29
N ALA A 324 -2.84 -14.34 -26.98
CA ALA A 324 -4.20 -14.38 -26.42
C ALA A 324 -5.09 -13.18 -26.80
N ILE A 325 -4.50 -12.03 -27.14
CA ILE A 325 -5.20 -10.87 -27.68
C ILE A 325 -4.97 -10.76 -29.18
N ALA A 326 -3.71 -10.71 -29.62
CA ALA A 326 -3.31 -10.38 -30.98
C ALA A 326 -3.84 -11.34 -32.07
N LYS A 327 -4.13 -12.61 -31.72
CA LYS A 327 -4.74 -13.59 -32.64
C LYS A 327 -6.28 -13.54 -32.68
N HIS A 328 -6.93 -13.10 -31.61
CA HIS A 328 -8.38 -13.26 -31.39
C HIS A 328 -9.17 -11.97 -31.50
N TYR A 329 -8.54 -10.83 -31.23
CA TYR A 329 -9.20 -9.53 -31.16
C TYR A 329 -8.43 -8.49 -31.96
N ASN A 330 -9.14 -7.67 -32.73
CA ASN A 330 -8.55 -6.48 -33.32
C ASN A 330 -8.04 -5.54 -32.22
N LEU A 331 -6.74 -5.24 -32.25
CA LEU A 331 -6.02 -4.56 -31.17
C LEU A 331 -6.59 -3.18 -30.82
N SER A 332 -7.04 -2.43 -31.83
CA SER A 332 -7.72 -1.13 -31.67
C SER A 332 -8.97 -1.25 -30.80
N ASN A 333 -9.82 -2.23 -31.12
CA ASN A 333 -11.04 -2.51 -30.38
C ASN A 333 -10.75 -3.12 -29.01
N ALA A 334 -9.69 -3.91 -28.87
CA ALA A 334 -9.28 -4.51 -27.60
C ALA A 334 -8.92 -3.46 -26.54
N ALA A 335 -8.10 -2.47 -26.90
CA ALA A 335 -7.71 -1.38 -25.99
C ALA A 335 -8.91 -0.51 -25.58
N VAL A 336 -9.77 -0.13 -26.54
CA VAL A 336 -11.00 0.65 -26.27
C VAL A 336 -11.96 -0.12 -25.36
N THR A 337 -12.13 -1.43 -25.59
CA THR A 337 -12.96 -2.30 -24.74
C THR A 337 -12.39 -2.39 -23.33
N SER A 338 -11.06 -2.52 -23.18
CA SER A 338 -10.40 -2.58 -21.87
C SER A 338 -10.56 -1.29 -21.04
N ILE A 339 -10.44 -0.12 -21.66
CA ILE A 339 -10.68 1.17 -20.99
C ILE A 339 -12.13 1.26 -20.52
N ASN A 340 -13.10 0.92 -21.39
CA ASN A 340 -14.52 0.91 -21.04
C ASN A 340 -14.91 -0.19 -20.02
N ALA A 341 -14.07 -1.23 -19.86
CA ALA A 341 -14.21 -2.21 -18.78
C ALA A 341 -13.67 -1.71 -17.42
N GLY A 342 -12.80 -0.68 -17.42
CA GLY A 342 -12.29 -0.01 -16.22
C GLY A 342 -10.77 -0.03 -16.03
N SER A 343 -9.99 -0.42 -17.05
CA SER A 343 -8.53 -0.28 -17.08
C SER A 343 -8.10 1.18 -17.15
N ASN A 344 -6.97 1.52 -16.52
CA ASN A 344 -6.38 2.86 -16.59
C ASN A 344 -5.14 2.92 -17.47
N ILE A 345 -4.35 1.84 -17.52
CA ILE A 345 -3.16 1.72 -18.37
C ILE A 345 -3.31 0.52 -19.30
N ILE A 346 -2.97 0.73 -20.57
CA ILE A 346 -2.77 -0.34 -21.56
C ILE A 346 -1.27 -0.63 -21.65
N LEU A 347 -0.89 -1.89 -21.47
CA LEU A 347 0.49 -2.37 -21.64
C LEU A 347 0.70 -2.90 -23.06
N ILE A 348 1.81 -2.49 -23.67
CA ILE A 348 2.22 -2.89 -25.03
C ILE A 348 3.72 -3.24 -24.99
N GLY A 349 4.06 -4.51 -24.77
CA GLY A 349 5.44 -4.97 -24.66
C GLY A 349 6.21 -4.84 -25.98
N HIS A 350 5.58 -5.19 -27.10
CA HIS A 350 6.26 -5.29 -28.40
C HIS A 350 5.53 -4.57 -29.56
N GLY A 351 6.32 -4.16 -30.56
CA GLY A 351 5.88 -3.60 -31.82
C GLY A 351 5.50 -2.11 -31.75
N ASN A 352 6.41 -1.22 -32.18
CA ASN A 352 6.18 0.24 -32.19
C ASN A 352 4.93 0.68 -32.97
N GLY A 353 4.49 -0.09 -33.97
CA GLY A 353 3.23 0.12 -34.69
C GLY A 353 1.97 -0.10 -33.84
N ASN A 354 2.02 -1.00 -32.86
CA ASN A 354 0.93 -1.27 -31.92
C ASN A 354 0.64 -0.04 -31.05
N VAL A 355 1.68 0.67 -30.60
CA VAL A 355 1.57 1.91 -29.83
C VAL A 355 0.81 2.98 -30.63
N LYS A 356 1.21 3.22 -31.89
CA LYS A 356 0.52 4.16 -32.79
C LYS A 356 -0.96 3.78 -33.00
N THR A 357 -1.20 2.49 -33.23
CA THR A 357 -2.54 1.93 -33.48
C THR A 357 -3.45 2.12 -32.27
N ILE A 358 -3.01 1.72 -31.08
CA ILE A 358 -3.78 1.87 -29.83
C ILE A 358 -3.99 3.36 -29.50
N TYR A 359 -2.94 4.18 -29.55
CA TYR A 359 -3.03 5.62 -29.27
C TYR A 359 -4.07 6.33 -30.15
N ASN A 360 -4.01 6.13 -31.46
CA ASN A 360 -4.97 6.70 -32.42
C ASN A 360 -6.38 6.15 -32.21
N SER A 361 -6.51 4.88 -31.81
CA SER A 361 -7.82 4.24 -31.58
C SER A 361 -8.50 4.76 -30.32
N ILE A 362 -7.75 5.01 -29.24
CA ILE A 362 -8.28 5.66 -28.03
C ILE A 362 -8.68 7.10 -28.35
N TYR A 363 -7.85 7.85 -29.08
CA TYR A 363 -8.18 9.22 -29.51
C TYR A 363 -9.47 9.25 -30.32
N THR A 364 -9.55 8.46 -31.39
CA THR A 364 -10.73 8.34 -32.25
C THR A 364 -11.97 7.85 -31.49
N ALA A 365 -11.80 7.01 -30.46
CA ALA A 365 -12.90 6.58 -29.60
C ALA A 365 -13.42 7.70 -28.68
N VAL A 366 -12.60 8.67 -28.28
CA VAL A 366 -13.05 9.85 -27.52
C VAL A 366 -13.76 10.86 -28.44
N GLU A 367 -13.19 11.16 -29.62
CA GLU A 367 -13.81 12.05 -30.61
C GLU A 367 -15.20 11.54 -31.05
N ASN A 368 -15.37 10.22 -31.19
CA ASN A 368 -16.65 9.57 -31.52
C ASN A 368 -17.49 9.19 -30.28
N HIS A 369 -17.19 9.74 -29.11
CA HIS A 369 -17.91 9.55 -27.84
C HIS A 369 -18.08 8.08 -27.37
N LYS A 370 -17.32 7.14 -27.94
CA LYS A 370 -17.24 5.72 -27.51
C LYS A 370 -16.49 5.55 -26.19
N ILE A 371 -15.69 6.55 -25.80
CA ILE A 371 -15.12 6.76 -24.46
C ILE A 371 -15.40 8.22 -24.11
N SER A 372 -15.86 8.53 -22.89
CA SER A 372 -15.99 9.94 -22.47
C SER A 372 -14.64 10.51 -22.04
N GLU A 373 -14.39 11.81 -22.25
CA GLU A 373 -13.15 12.42 -21.72
C GLU A 373 -13.11 12.35 -20.18
N ASP A 374 -14.26 12.35 -19.50
CA ASP A 374 -14.36 12.07 -18.05
C ASP A 374 -13.78 10.68 -17.67
N THR A 375 -13.96 9.66 -18.50
CA THR A 375 -13.36 8.32 -18.32
C THR A 375 -11.83 8.37 -18.42
N ILE A 376 -11.31 9.18 -19.35
CA ILE A 376 -9.88 9.46 -19.51
C ILE A 376 -9.36 10.24 -18.29
N ASN A 377 -10.03 11.33 -17.91
CA ASN A 377 -9.68 12.19 -16.77
C ASN A 377 -9.61 11.38 -15.46
N LYS A 378 -10.61 10.54 -15.17
CA LYS A 378 -10.64 9.66 -13.98
C LYS A 378 -9.54 8.61 -13.98
N SER A 379 -9.09 8.16 -15.15
CA SER A 379 -7.97 7.23 -15.29
C SER A 379 -6.62 7.92 -15.09
N VAL A 380 -6.41 9.06 -15.74
CA VAL A 380 -5.17 9.85 -15.63
C VAL A 380 -5.01 10.44 -14.23
N TYR A 381 -6.10 10.87 -13.57
CA TYR A 381 -6.08 11.28 -12.16
C TYR A 381 -5.45 10.20 -11.27
N LYS A 382 -5.91 8.94 -11.36
CA LYS A 382 -5.37 7.81 -10.58
C LYS A 382 -3.89 7.56 -10.88
N ILE A 383 -3.49 7.70 -12.15
CA ILE A 383 -2.11 7.54 -12.61
C ILE A 383 -1.21 8.63 -12.00
N LEU A 384 -1.61 9.90 -12.11
CA LEU A 384 -0.89 11.03 -11.52
C LEU A 384 -0.82 10.91 -9.99
N SER A 385 -1.92 10.55 -9.31
CA SER A 385 -1.93 10.29 -7.87
C SER A 385 -0.90 9.23 -7.46
N LEU A 386 -0.78 8.14 -8.22
CA LEU A 386 0.21 7.09 -7.94
C LEU A 386 1.65 7.57 -8.18
N LYS A 387 1.89 8.34 -9.24
CA LYS A 387 3.20 8.96 -9.51
C LYS A 387 3.61 9.95 -8.41
N GLN A 388 2.66 10.73 -7.89
CA GLN A 388 2.89 11.65 -6.78
C GLN A 388 3.09 10.92 -5.44
N LYS A 389 2.32 9.86 -5.16
CA LYS A 389 2.49 8.99 -3.96
C LYS A 389 3.95 8.54 -3.80
N TYR A 390 4.56 8.12 -4.90
CA TYR A 390 5.95 7.64 -4.96
C TYR A 390 6.99 8.73 -5.26
N LYS A 391 6.56 9.99 -5.41
CA LYS A 391 7.40 11.16 -5.73
C LYS A 391 8.30 10.93 -6.95
N LEU A 392 7.73 10.30 -7.99
CA LEU A 392 8.47 10.02 -9.22
C LEU A 392 9.00 11.30 -9.85
N ASN A 393 10.18 11.20 -10.48
CA ASN A 393 10.89 12.36 -11.02
C ASN A 393 11.89 11.90 -12.09
N ASN A 394 12.34 12.86 -12.90
CA ASN A 394 13.29 12.63 -14.00
C ASN A 394 14.77 12.68 -13.53
N ASN A 395 15.07 12.57 -12.23
CA ASN A 395 16.44 12.67 -11.74
C ASN A 395 17.27 11.43 -12.11
N LYS A 396 18.49 11.67 -12.58
CA LYS A 396 19.45 10.62 -12.94
C LYS A 396 19.91 9.85 -11.71
N VAL A 397 20.07 8.53 -11.86
CA VAL A 397 20.75 7.67 -10.87
C VAL A 397 22.26 7.66 -11.13
N GLN A 398 23.03 7.42 -10.07
CA GLN A 398 24.49 7.25 -10.15
C GLN A 398 24.87 5.85 -10.66
N THR A 399 26.17 5.61 -10.84
CA THR A 399 26.70 4.28 -11.18
C THR A 399 26.49 3.28 -10.03
N VAL A 400 26.07 2.06 -10.36
CA VAL A 400 25.74 1.03 -9.35
C VAL A 400 26.99 0.31 -8.87
N ASN A 401 27.27 0.35 -7.57
CA ASN A 401 28.27 -0.50 -6.93
C ASN A 401 27.72 -1.94 -6.79
N VAL A 402 27.91 -2.73 -7.85
CA VAL A 402 27.41 -4.12 -7.95
C VAL A 402 27.95 -5.01 -6.82
N THR A 403 29.21 -4.82 -6.40
CA THR A 403 29.80 -5.60 -5.28
C THR A 403 29.06 -5.38 -3.97
N ASN A 404 28.71 -4.12 -3.65
CA ASN A 404 27.91 -3.80 -2.46
C ASN A 404 26.44 -4.23 -2.61
N LEU A 405 25.86 -4.11 -3.80
CA LEU A 405 24.52 -4.60 -4.10
C LEU A 405 24.43 -6.13 -3.87
N ASN A 406 25.36 -6.89 -4.45
CA ASN A 406 25.48 -8.34 -4.28
C ASN A 406 25.72 -8.75 -2.81
N LYS A 407 26.47 -7.96 -2.04
CA LYS A 407 26.64 -8.16 -0.59
C LYS A 407 25.31 -8.00 0.17
N GLN A 408 24.48 -7.03 -0.20
CA GLN A 408 23.14 -6.87 0.37
C GLN A 408 22.19 -7.99 -0.05
N ILE A 409 22.20 -8.39 -1.33
CA ILE A 409 21.38 -9.49 -1.84
C ILE A 409 21.70 -10.79 -1.10
N LYS A 410 22.98 -11.18 -0.99
CA LYS A 410 23.39 -12.37 -0.21
C LYS A 410 22.85 -12.32 1.23
N LYS A 411 22.90 -11.16 1.90
CA LYS A 411 22.38 -10.98 3.26
C LYS A 411 20.85 -11.09 3.34
N ALA A 412 20.11 -10.57 2.35
CA ALA A 412 18.66 -10.69 2.30
C ALA A 412 18.23 -12.15 2.07
N VAL A 413 18.91 -12.86 1.17
CA VAL A 413 18.61 -14.25 0.80
C VAL A 413 18.90 -15.25 1.91
N THR A 414 19.91 -15.02 2.76
CA THR A 414 20.22 -15.92 3.89
C THR A 414 19.46 -15.60 5.18
N TYR A 415 18.91 -14.39 5.34
CA TYR A 415 18.25 -13.97 6.58
C TYR A 415 16.80 -14.49 6.71
N ASN A 416 16.65 -15.77 7.04
CA ASN A 416 15.38 -16.39 7.42
C ASN A 416 15.38 -16.70 8.92
N ASN A 417 14.46 -16.11 9.69
CA ASN A 417 14.35 -16.34 11.14
C ASN A 417 12.87 -16.31 11.60
N GLU A 418 12.47 -17.29 12.42
CA GLU A 418 11.08 -17.41 12.89
C GLU A 418 10.69 -16.38 13.96
N THR A 419 11.58 -16.08 14.90
CA THR A 419 11.32 -15.10 15.97
C THR A 419 11.10 -13.72 15.35
N SER A 420 11.93 -13.34 14.37
CA SER A 420 11.74 -12.12 13.58
C SER A 420 10.41 -12.13 12.79
N ASN A 421 9.96 -13.28 12.28
CA ASN A 421 8.67 -13.40 11.60
C ASN A 421 7.49 -13.20 12.57
N LYS A 422 7.54 -13.82 13.76
CA LYS A 422 6.53 -13.65 14.82
C LYS A 422 6.45 -12.18 15.27
N GLN A 423 7.60 -11.53 15.48
CA GLN A 423 7.67 -10.08 15.75
C GLN A 423 7.09 -9.22 14.62
N TYR A 424 7.43 -9.52 13.35
CA TYR A 424 6.92 -8.79 12.18
C TYR A 424 5.40 -8.92 12.02
N LEU A 425 4.84 -10.13 12.18
CA LEU A 425 3.41 -10.38 12.10
C LEU A 425 2.63 -9.63 13.20
N LEU A 426 3.18 -9.58 14.42
CA LEU A 426 2.62 -8.78 15.51
C LEU A 426 2.63 -7.28 15.17
N LEU A 427 3.75 -6.75 14.66
CA LEU A 427 3.86 -5.34 14.24
C LEU A 427 2.91 -4.99 13.10
N LYS A 428 2.73 -5.89 12.12
CA LYS A 428 1.76 -5.71 11.02
C LYS A 428 0.33 -5.69 11.55
N ASN A 429 -0.04 -6.60 12.44
CA ASN A 429 -1.36 -6.60 13.08
C ASN A 429 -1.63 -5.30 13.87
N ILE A 430 -0.65 -4.85 14.66
CA ILE A 430 -0.69 -3.56 15.37
C ILE A 430 -0.91 -2.40 14.39
N SER A 431 -0.16 -2.36 13.28
CA SER A 431 -0.29 -1.33 12.24
C SER A 431 -1.66 -1.32 11.57
N THR A 432 -2.16 -2.49 11.14
CA THR A 432 -3.49 -2.64 10.54
C THR A 432 -4.59 -2.17 11.50
N LYS A 433 -4.55 -2.60 12.77
CA LYS A 433 -5.54 -2.17 13.77
C LYS A 433 -5.45 -0.66 14.06
N ALA A 434 -4.24 -0.11 14.15
CA ALA A 434 -4.05 1.31 14.40
C ALA A 434 -4.63 2.21 13.27
N ASN A 435 -4.52 1.77 12.01
CA ASN A 435 -5.18 2.44 10.88
C ASN A 435 -6.72 2.45 11.03
N GLU A 436 -7.34 1.31 11.38
CA GLU A 436 -8.76 1.25 11.73
C GLU A 436 -9.11 2.20 12.91
N GLY A 437 -8.17 2.49 13.80
CA GLY A 437 -8.38 3.19 15.07
C GLY A 437 -8.63 2.25 16.25
N LYS A 438 -8.24 0.98 16.10
CA LYS A 438 -8.37 -0.11 17.06
C LYS A 438 -7.00 -0.51 17.60
N ILE A 439 -7.00 -1.48 18.52
CA ILE A 439 -5.83 -2.20 19.00
C ILE A 439 -6.02 -3.71 18.75
N ILE A 440 -4.98 -4.51 19.00
CA ILE A 440 -5.16 -5.95 19.19
C ILE A 440 -6.03 -6.21 20.43
N ASN A 441 -6.79 -7.30 20.40
CA ASN A 441 -7.73 -7.72 21.45
C ASN A 441 -8.94 -6.78 21.68
N ALA A 442 -9.17 -5.78 20.82
CA ALA A 442 -10.37 -4.93 20.88
C ALA A 442 -11.05 -4.76 19.50
N GLU A 443 -12.36 -4.98 19.47
CA GLU A 443 -13.22 -4.72 18.31
C GLU A 443 -13.59 -3.23 18.14
N PHE A 444 -13.48 -2.42 19.19
CA PHE A 444 -13.89 -1.01 19.24
C PHE A 444 -12.89 -0.03 18.59
N ASN A 445 -13.39 1.13 18.18
CA ASN A 445 -12.62 2.19 17.54
C ASN A 445 -12.59 3.45 18.41
N VAL A 446 -11.39 4.01 18.58
CA VAL A 446 -11.21 5.40 19.03
C VAL A 446 -11.97 6.34 18.07
N MET A 447 -12.71 7.30 18.64
CA MET A 447 -13.64 8.23 17.98
C MET A 447 -14.90 7.67 17.30
N ASN A 448 -15.16 6.34 17.29
CA ASN A 448 -16.42 5.80 16.74
C ASN A 448 -17.19 4.88 17.71
N SER A 449 -16.66 4.64 18.92
CA SER A 449 -17.30 3.81 19.95
C SER A 449 -17.34 4.54 21.30
N ASN A 450 -18.29 4.19 22.17
CA ASN A 450 -18.41 4.71 23.54
C ASN A 450 -18.18 3.61 24.59
N ASN A 451 -18.09 3.95 25.88
CA ASN A 451 -17.88 2.96 26.95
C ASN A 451 -19.08 2.04 27.20
N ASP A 452 -20.30 2.48 26.89
CA ASP A 452 -21.51 1.71 27.18
C ASP A 452 -21.62 0.50 26.25
N GLN A 453 -21.24 0.67 24.97
CA GLN A 453 -21.01 -0.43 24.02
C GLN A 453 -19.91 -1.40 24.49
N VAL A 454 -18.87 -0.92 25.18
CA VAL A 454 -17.84 -1.79 25.77
C VAL A 454 -18.45 -2.64 26.88
N ARG A 455 -19.21 -2.02 27.79
CA ARG A 455 -19.84 -2.71 28.92
C ARG A 455 -20.94 -3.68 28.50
N GLU A 456 -21.75 -3.34 27.50
CA GLU A 456 -22.73 -4.23 26.88
C GLU A 456 -22.04 -5.50 26.35
N LYS A 457 -20.90 -5.34 25.67
CA LYS A 457 -20.22 -6.43 24.97
C LYS A 457 -19.28 -7.25 25.85
N TRP A 458 -18.65 -6.64 26.85
CA TRP A 458 -17.58 -7.24 27.66
C TRP A 458 -17.93 -7.38 29.15
N GLY A 459 -19.05 -6.82 29.60
CA GLY A 459 -19.41 -6.73 31.02
C GLY A 459 -18.72 -5.57 31.74
N LYS A 460 -18.81 -5.57 33.07
CA LYS A 460 -18.14 -4.58 33.94
C LYS A 460 -16.62 -4.73 33.88
N GLU A 461 -15.90 -3.61 33.89
CA GLU A 461 -14.44 -3.56 33.99
C GLU A 461 -13.90 -4.13 35.32
N ASP A 462 -12.67 -4.65 35.31
CA ASP A 462 -11.99 -5.14 36.53
C ASP A 462 -11.55 -3.99 37.44
N SER A 463 -11.20 -2.84 36.85
CA SER A 463 -10.88 -1.60 37.57
C SER A 463 -11.19 -0.36 36.73
N SER A 464 -11.48 0.76 37.41
CA SER A 464 -11.76 2.05 36.79
C SER A 464 -11.02 3.16 37.52
N VAL A 465 -10.29 4.01 36.80
CA VAL A 465 -9.46 5.09 37.38
C VAL A 465 -9.67 6.39 36.60
N TYR A 466 -10.03 7.47 37.30
CA TYR A 466 -10.06 8.82 36.71
C TYR A 466 -8.66 9.45 36.75
N VAL A 467 -8.20 9.95 35.60
CA VAL A 467 -6.88 10.59 35.44
C VAL A 467 -7.10 12.06 35.10
N ALA A 468 -6.93 12.93 36.10
CA ALA A 468 -7.17 14.37 35.98
C ALA A 468 -6.35 15.04 34.86
N ALA A 469 -5.09 14.63 34.69
CA ALA A 469 -4.20 15.14 33.65
C ALA A 469 -4.63 14.80 32.20
N ALA A 470 -5.51 13.81 32.01
CA ALA A 470 -6.15 13.47 30.74
C ALA A 470 -7.64 13.86 30.70
N LYS A 471 -8.17 14.42 31.81
CA LYS A 471 -9.59 14.69 32.06
C LYS A 471 -10.51 13.53 31.66
N GLY A 472 -10.12 12.29 31.99
CA GLY A 472 -10.78 11.08 31.46
C GLY A 472 -10.68 9.88 32.39
N THR A 473 -11.58 8.91 32.19
CA THR A 473 -11.64 7.65 32.95
C THR A 473 -11.03 6.52 32.13
N TYR A 474 -10.22 5.69 32.78
CA TYR A 474 -9.57 4.52 32.21
C TYR A 474 -10.14 3.25 32.84
N ASN A 475 -10.82 2.44 32.04
CA ASN A 475 -11.41 1.15 32.43
C ASN A 475 -10.50 0.00 31.97
N THR A 476 -10.12 -0.89 32.90
CA THR A 476 -9.21 -2.03 32.64
C THR A 476 -9.98 -3.32 32.45
N TYR A 477 -9.66 -4.05 31.39
CA TYR A 477 -10.19 -5.39 31.07
C TYR A 477 -9.03 -6.37 30.97
N THR A 478 -8.63 -6.89 32.13
CA THR A 478 -7.45 -7.73 32.38
C THR A 478 -7.50 -9.02 31.55
N LYS A 479 -8.66 -9.69 31.52
CA LYS A 479 -8.89 -10.91 30.72
C LYS A 479 -8.74 -10.69 29.20
N ARG A 480 -8.62 -9.44 28.74
CA ARG A 480 -8.43 -9.05 27.32
C ARG A 480 -7.08 -8.37 27.06
N ASN A 481 -6.30 -8.06 28.10
CA ASN A 481 -5.10 -7.22 28.04
C ASN A 481 -5.36 -5.81 27.46
N VAL A 482 -6.52 -5.20 27.80
CA VAL A 482 -6.98 -3.90 27.26
C VAL A 482 -7.27 -2.87 28.36
N VAL A 483 -6.95 -1.60 28.11
CA VAL A 483 -7.49 -0.44 28.85
C VAL A 483 -8.21 0.49 27.87
N VAL A 484 -9.38 0.98 28.26
CA VAL A 484 -10.24 1.91 27.50
C VAL A 484 -10.27 3.28 28.19
N GLY A 485 -9.75 4.31 27.52
CA GLY A 485 -9.79 5.70 27.95
C GLY A 485 -10.94 6.48 27.30
N TYR A 486 -11.86 7.00 28.11
CA TYR A 486 -13.07 7.69 27.66
C TYR A 486 -13.45 8.87 28.59
N GLN A 487 -14.30 9.77 28.10
CA GLN A 487 -14.94 10.81 28.92
C GLN A 487 -16.41 10.43 29.15
N LYS A 488 -16.98 10.77 30.31
CA LYS A 488 -18.37 10.39 30.65
C LYS A 488 -19.34 11.01 29.63
N GLY A 489 -20.21 10.20 29.03
CA GLY A 489 -21.14 10.63 27.97
C GLY A 489 -20.48 10.91 26.61
N HIS A 490 -19.21 10.53 26.41
CA HIS A 490 -18.44 10.80 25.19
C HIS A 490 -17.84 9.51 24.61
N LEU A 491 -17.26 9.65 23.42
CA LEU A 491 -16.57 8.58 22.68
C LEU A 491 -15.21 8.24 23.30
N ILE A 492 -14.72 7.03 23.02
CA ILE A 492 -13.41 6.54 23.44
C ILE A 492 -12.32 7.36 22.76
N PHE A 493 -11.39 7.92 23.55
CA PHE A 493 -10.30 8.77 23.06
C PHE A 493 -8.94 8.05 23.00
N GLU A 494 -8.71 7.01 23.83
CA GLU A 494 -7.50 6.19 23.86
C GLU A 494 -7.89 4.71 24.03
N LEU A 495 -7.33 3.83 23.20
CA LEU A 495 -7.33 2.38 23.42
C LEU A 495 -5.90 1.91 23.63
N ARG A 496 -5.66 1.14 24.68
CA ARG A 496 -4.33 0.63 25.06
C ARG A 496 -4.34 -0.90 25.14
N SER A 497 -3.37 -1.55 24.51
CA SER A 497 -3.11 -2.99 24.68
C SER A 497 -1.83 -3.19 25.48
N PHE A 498 -1.88 -4.10 26.45
CA PHE A 498 -0.75 -4.58 27.25
C PHE A 498 -0.54 -6.10 27.06
N ASP A 499 -0.85 -6.62 25.87
CA ASP A 499 -0.77 -8.06 25.58
C ASP A 499 0.63 -8.64 25.87
N PRO A 500 0.76 -9.81 26.52
CA PRO A 500 2.05 -10.43 26.82
C PRO A 500 2.98 -10.60 25.62
N GLN A 501 2.44 -10.78 24.41
CA GLN A 501 3.24 -10.90 23.19
C GLN A 501 4.05 -9.62 22.87
N LEU A 502 3.61 -8.45 23.33
CA LEU A 502 4.33 -7.18 23.17
C LEU A 502 5.73 -7.24 23.79
N LYS A 503 5.94 -8.04 24.84
CA LYS A 503 7.24 -8.23 25.51
C LYS A 503 8.29 -8.88 24.59
N SER A 504 7.90 -9.39 23.42
CA SER A 504 8.84 -9.84 22.37
C SER A 504 9.45 -8.69 21.54
N LEU A 505 8.95 -7.45 21.65
CA LEU A 505 9.33 -6.32 20.82
C LEU A 505 10.27 -5.35 21.55
N SER A 506 11.42 -5.04 20.93
CA SER A 506 12.33 -3.98 21.36
C SER A 506 12.04 -2.64 20.66
N ILE A 507 12.64 -1.55 21.16
CA ILE A 507 12.66 -0.23 20.49
C ILE A 507 13.10 -0.35 19.02
N ASN A 508 14.10 -1.19 18.75
CA ASN A 508 14.63 -1.38 17.39
C ASN A 508 13.64 -2.11 16.48
N ASN A 509 12.82 -3.03 17.01
CA ASN A 509 11.74 -3.66 16.24
C ASN A 509 10.70 -2.61 15.78
N ILE A 510 10.32 -1.67 16.67
CA ILE A 510 9.37 -0.60 16.31
C ILE A 510 9.98 0.33 15.25
N LYS A 511 11.20 0.84 15.48
CA LYS A 511 11.88 1.77 14.58
C LYS A 511 12.16 1.16 13.20
N ASN A 512 12.53 -0.12 13.13
CA ASN A 512 12.76 -0.79 11.85
C ASN A 512 11.47 -0.97 11.03
N TYR A 513 10.32 -1.17 11.68
CA TYR A 513 9.03 -1.34 11.01
C TYR A 513 8.39 0.00 10.64
N PHE A 514 8.08 0.82 11.65
CA PHE A 514 7.36 2.10 11.49
C PHE A 514 8.27 3.25 11.01
N GLY A 515 9.60 3.09 11.05
CA GLY A 515 10.56 4.15 10.72
C GLY A 515 10.79 5.12 11.88
N SER A 516 11.20 6.36 11.54
CA SER A 516 11.40 7.43 12.51
C SER A 516 10.09 7.84 13.18
N PRO A 517 10.02 7.94 14.52
CA PRO A 517 8.84 8.44 15.22
C PRO A 517 8.64 9.94 14.99
N SER A 518 7.39 10.40 15.10
CA SER A 518 7.04 11.83 15.11
C SER A 518 7.38 12.54 16.43
N SER A 519 7.61 11.78 17.50
CA SER A 519 8.17 12.26 18.77
C SER A 519 8.77 11.09 19.56
N GLU A 520 9.89 11.32 20.23
CA GLU A 520 10.62 10.32 21.01
C GLU A 520 11.11 10.93 22.33
N VAL A 521 10.45 10.58 23.44
CA VAL A 521 10.62 11.22 24.76
C VAL A 521 11.08 10.21 25.80
N THR A 522 11.90 10.65 26.76
CA THR A 522 12.20 9.90 27.98
C THR A 522 11.53 10.59 29.18
N THR A 523 10.69 9.89 29.94
CA THR A 523 9.97 10.46 31.09
C THR A 523 10.84 10.47 32.36
N SER A 524 10.50 11.34 33.31
CA SER A 524 11.09 11.36 34.67
C SER A 524 10.95 10.01 35.38
N ASN A 525 9.86 9.27 35.09
CA ASN A 525 9.63 7.91 35.58
C ASN A 525 10.58 6.86 34.98
N LYS A 526 11.51 7.25 34.10
CA LYS A 526 12.42 6.40 33.32
C LYS A 526 11.66 5.46 32.37
N GLU A 527 10.75 6.02 31.58
CA GLU A 527 10.12 5.33 30.45
C GLU A 527 10.54 6.00 29.14
N LYS A 528 10.72 5.21 28.08
CA LYS A 528 10.99 5.70 26.72
C LYS A 528 9.72 5.55 25.90
N ILE A 529 9.25 6.65 25.31
CA ILE A 529 7.99 6.72 24.57
C ILE A 529 8.28 7.05 23.11
N LEU A 530 7.77 6.24 22.18
CA LEU A 530 7.82 6.49 20.74
C LEU A 530 6.41 6.79 20.23
N THR A 531 6.22 7.92 19.53
CA THR A 531 4.90 8.33 19.02
C THR A 531 4.92 8.52 17.51
N TYR A 532 3.99 7.89 16.80
CA TYR A 532 3.81 7.94 15.34
C TYR A 532 2.46 8.59 14.97
N SER A 533 2.41 9.28 13.83
CA SER A 533 1.15 9.82 13.26
C SER A 533 0.49 8.77 12.37
N ILE A 534 -0.83 8.56 12.53
CA ILE A 534 -1.64 7.65 11.70
C ILE A 534 -2.93 8.38 11.32
N GLY A 535 -2.93 9.05 10.16
CA GLY A 535 -3.97 10.02 9.81
C GLY A 535 -4.04 11.13 10.87
N SER A 536 -5.24 11.39 11.40
CA SER A 536 -5.47 12.29 12.53
C SER A 536 -5.14 11.68 13.90
N LYS A 537 -4.88 10.38 13.98
CA LYS A 537 -4.64 9.63 15.23
C LYS A 537 -3.13 9.57 15.55
N LYS A 538 -2.80 9.21 16.79
CA LYS A 538 -1.43 8.99 17.27
C LYS A 538 -1.27 7.57 17.83
N LEU A 539 -0.23 6.87 17.39
CA LEU A 539 0.16 5.54 17.87
C LEU A 539 1.39 5.68 18.79
N LYS A 540 1.23 5.31 20.08
CA LYS A 540 2.21 5.50 21.15
C LYS A 540 2.66 4.15 21.71
N PHE A 541 3.97 3.92 21.73
CA PHE A 541 4.64 2.74 22.28
C PHE A 541 5.44 3.13 23.52
N VAL A 542 5.34 2.35 24.62
CA VAL A 542 5.97 2.69 25.92
C VAL A 542 6.91 1.58 26.40
N PHE A 543 8.14 1.95 26.76
CA PHE A 543 9.23 1.06 27.16
C PHE A 543 9.79 1.45 28.55
N PRO A 544 9.61 0.64 29.61
CA PRO A 544 10.16 0.93 30.93
C PRO A 544 11.67 0.66 30.98
N LEU A 545 12.48 1.69 31.27
CA LEU A 545 13.95 1.59 31.32
C LEU A 545 14.48 1.04 32.65
N LYS A 546 13.58 0.65 33.59
CA LYS A 546 13.92 0.17 34.95
C LYS A 546 14.09 -1.35 35.07
N LYS A 547 13.85 -2.14 34.00
CA LYS A 547 13.97 -3.61 34.02
C LYS A 547 14.58 -4.16 32.73
N GLN A 548 13.76 -4.32 31.70
CA GLN A 548 14.10 -4.91 30.40
C GLN A 548 13.48 -3.99 29.33
N ILE A 549 14.26 -3.57 28.33
CA ILE A 549 13.83 -2.56 27.36
C ILE A 549 13.00 -3.22 26.23
N VAL A 550 11.88 -3.79 26.63
CA VAL A 550 10.84 -4.39 25.78
C VAL A 550 9.54 -3.61 25.93
N LEU A 551 8.68 -3.69 24.91
CA LEU A 551 7.43 -2.95 24.86
C LEU A 551 6.51 -3.41 26.01
N ASP A 552 6.07 -2.46 26.83
CA ASP A 552 5.15 -2.75 27.92
C ASP A 552 3.71 -2.72 27.45
N HIS A 553 3.32 -1.60 26.84
CA HIS A 553 2.03 -1.41 26.23
C HIS A 553 2.16 -0.48 25.02
N TYR A 554 1.18 -0.57 24.13
CA TYR A 554 0.99 0.43 23.09
C TYR A 554 -0.46 0.93 23.09
N SER A 555 -0.69 2.07 22.45
CA SER A 555 -2.01 2.68 22.39
C SER A 555 -2.23 3.52 21.14
N ILE A 556 -3.47 3.55 20.66
CA ILE A 556 -3.96 4.46 19.62
C ILE A 556 -4.84 5.51 20.32
N TYR A 557 -4.66 6.80 20.00
CA TYR A 557 -5.46 7.88 20.59
C TYR A 557 -5.68 9.04 19.61
N ASN A 558 -6.67 9.89 19.89
CA ASN A 558 -6.93 11.13 19.15
C ASN A 558 -6.35 12.34 19.92
N PRO A 559 -5.27 13.00 19.44
CA PRO A 559 -4.65 14.12 20.16
C PRO A 559 -5.57 15.33 20.33
N ASN A 560 -6.59 15.51 19.50
CA ASN A 560 -7.53 16.64 19.61
C ASN A 560 -8.51 16.48 20.79
N ASN A 561 -8.69 15.26 21.28
CA ASN A 561 -9.62 14.94 22.37
C ASN A 561 -8.91 14.53 23.68
N VAL A 562 -7.61 14.26 23.64
CA VAL A 562 -6.79 14.11 24.85
C VAL A 562 -6.14 15.45 25.18
N ILE A 563 -6.72 16.20 26.10
CA ILE A 563 -6.14 17.44 26.65
C ILE A 563 -4.98 17.06 27.57
N ASN A 564 -3.85 16.69 26.96
CA ASN A 564 -2.66 16.20 27.65
C ASN A 564 -1.64 17.33 27.82
N ASN A 565 -1.67 18.02 28.95
CA ASN A 565 -0.76 19.13 29.27
C ASN A 565 0.69 18.68 29.59
N MET A 566 1.21 17.68 28.86
CA MET A 566 2.59 17.19 28.95
C MET A 566 3.37 17.41 27.64
N SER A 567 3.00 18.46 26.89
CA SER A 567 3.75 18.96 25.73
C SER A 567 3.72 20.49 25.67
N ASN A 568 4.32 21.10 26.70
CA ASN A 568 4.98 22.40 26.73
C ASN A 568 6.09 22.30 27.79
#